data_AF-A0AAV4ENS4-F1
#
_entry.id   AF-A0AAV4ENS4-F1
#
_cell.length_a   1.000
_cell.length_b   1.000
_cell.length_c   1.000
_cell.angle_alpha   90.00
_cell.angle_beta   90.00
_cell.angle_gamma   90.00
#
_symmetry.space_group_name_H-M   'P 1'
#
loop_
_entity.id
_entity.type
_entity.pdbx_description
1 polymer ?
#
loop_
_entity_poly.entity_id
_entity_poly.type
_entity_poly.pdbx_seq_one_letter_code
_entity_poly.pdbx_strand_id
1 'polypeptide(L)'
;MCIAASKTLGREGVVGAQQIGALWRLYLSSQEKRIELLTKGIILEGMLINISSQNLFLVIGGDGEEIPSTKLTLSDLPLSVANDTVETALVKKA
;
A
#
# COMPACT_ATOMS: atom_id res chain seq x y z
N MET A 1 0.01 -12.36 -7.02
CA MET A 1 1.34 -12.47 -6.40
C MET A 1 2.36 -11.73 -7.25
N CYS A 2 3.15 -10.80 -6.68
CA CYS A 2 4.15 -10.02 -7.45
C CYS A 2 5.49 -10.77 -7.53
N ILE A 3 5.77 -11.39 -8.67
CA ILE A 3 6.96 -12.25 -8.87
C ILE A 3 8.27 -11.49 -8.64
N ALA A 4 8.36 -10.25 -9.13
CA ALA A 4 9.58 -9.45 -9.00
C ALA A 4 9.89 -9.10 -7.53
N ALA A 5 8.87 -8.68 -6.76
CA ALA A 5 9.03 -8.42 -5.33
C ALA A 5 9.37 -9.69 -4.53
N SER A 6 8.76 -10.83 -4.88
CA SER A 6 9.05 -12.11 -4.25
C SER A 6 10.48 -12.60 -4.50
N LYS A 7 11.14 -12.19 -5.59
CA LYS A 7 12.56 -12.48 -5.82
C LYS A 7 13.47 -11.72 -4.85
N THR A 8 13.10 -10.50 -4.45
CA THR A 8 13.85 -9.73 -3.44
C THR A 8 13.59 -10.24 -2.03
N LEU A 9 12.33 -10.49 -1.67
CA LEU A 9 11.91 -10.72 -0.28
C LEU A 9 11.77 -12.18 0.12
N GLY A 10 11.81 -13.10 -0.85
CA GLY A 10 11.38 -14.48 -0.69
C GLY A 10 9.88 -14.66 -0.92
N ARG A 11 9.46 -15.93 -1.10
CA ARG A 11 8.10 -16.30 -1.51
C ARG A 11 7.01 -15.84 -0.52
N GLU A 12 7.33 -15.79 0.76
CA GLU A 12 6.40 -15.39 1.84
C GLU A 12 6.46 -13.89 2.17
N GLY A 13 7.35 -13.12 1.52
CA GLY A 13 7.51 -11.69 1.81
C GLY A 13 6.38 -10.81 1.26
N VAL A 14 5.63 -11.32 0.27
CA VAL A 14 4.58 -10.58 -0.44
C VAL A 14 3.26 -11.31 -0.30
N VAL A 15 2.32 -10.68 0.43
CA VAL A 15 0.95 -11.18 0.61
C VAL A 15 0.12 -10.90 -0.63
N GLY A 16 0.31 -9.72 -1.23
CA GLY A 16 -0.51 -9.26 -2.34
C GLY A 16 0.10 -8.11 -3.11
N ALA A 17 -0.48 -7.84 -4.27
CA ALA A 17 -0.17 -6.66 -5.05
C ALA A 17 -1.47 -6.16 -5.70
N GLN A 18 -1.70 -4.85 -5.63
CA GLN A 18 -2.85 -4.20 -6.20
C GLN A 18 -2.38 -3.06 -7.10
N GLN A 19 -2.92 -3.00 -8.31
CA GLN A 19 -2.72 -1.86 -9.18
C GLN A 19 -3.73 -0.76 -8.82
N ILE A 20 -3.24 0.46 -8.59
CA ILE A 20 -4.04 1.65 -8.32
C ILE A 20 -3.64 2.72 -9.34
N GLY A 21 -4.41 2.81 -10.42
CA GLY A 21 -4.05 3.65 -11.57
C GLY A 21 -2.72 3.19 -12.20
N ALA A 22 -1.75 4.09 -12.29
CA ALA A 22 -0.41 3.81 -12.82
C ALA A 22 0.58 3.28 -11.77
N LEU A 23 0.16 3.12 -10.51
CA LEU A 23 1.00 2.64 -9.42
C LEU A 23 0.68 1.21 -9.01
N TRP A 24 1.69 0.53 -8.48
CA TRP A 24 1.54 -0.76 -7.82
C TRP A 24 1.71 -0.59 -6.32
N ARG A 25 0.66 -0.94 -5.56
CA ARG A 25 0.72 -1.09 -4.11
C ARG A 25 1.08 -2.53 -3.78
N LEU A 26 2.10 -2.73 -2.96
CA LEU A 26 2.56 -4.05 -2.51
C LEU A 26 2.15 -4.25 -1.05
N TYR A 27 1.52 -5.40 -0.77
CA TYR A 27 1.16 -5.83 0.57
C TYR A 27 2.18 -6.84 1.04
N LEU A 28 2.86 -6.52 2.14
CA LEU A 28 3.99 -7.29 2.65
C LEU A 28 3.58 -7.97 3.95
N SER A 29 4.20 -9.11 4.23
CA SER A 29 3.83 -9.95 5.38
C SER A 29 4.31 -9.41 6.72
N SER A 30 5.32 -8.54 6.74
CA SER A 30 5.83 -7.93 7.97
C SER A 30 6.48 -6.56 7.73
N GLN A 31 6.72 -5.82 8.82
CA GLN A 31 7.42 -4.53 8.78
C GLN A 31 8.89 -4.70 8.39
N GLU A 32 9.54 -5.79 8.81
CA GLU A 32 10.92 -6.11 8.42
C GLU A 32 11.02 -6.30 6.91
N LYS A 33 10.05 -7.02 6.31
CA LYS A 33 9.99 -7.20 4.85
C LYS A 33 9.75 -5.90 4.11
N ARG A 34 9.00 -4.97 4.72
CA ARG A 34 8.84 -3.62 4.20
C ARG A 34 10.15 -2.84 4.18
N ILE A 35 10.91 -2.86 5.27
CA ILE A 35 12.21 -2.20 5.35
C ILE A 35 13.18 -2.83 4.32
N GLU A 36 13.23 -4.16 4.27
CA GLU A 36 14.07 -4.89 3.32
C GLU A 36 13.77 -4.47 1.87
N LEU A 37 12.49 -4.36 1.50
CA LEU A 37 12.09 -3.95 0.15
C LEU A 37 12.46 -2.51 -0.15
N LEU A 38 12.27 -1.60 0.81
CA LEU A 38 12.60 -0.18 0.65
C LEU A 38 14.11 0.05 0.52
N THR A 39 14.92 -0.75 1.20
CA THR A 39 16.38 -0.66 1.12
C THR A 39 16.94 -1.34 -0.13
N LYS A 40 16.43 -2.52 -0.50
CA LYS A 40 16.97 -3.31 -1.61
C LYS A 40 16.34 -3.02 -2.97
N GLY A 41 15.13 -2.46 -3.00
CA GLY A 41 14.36 -2.27 -4.23
C GLY A 41 13.89 -3.58 -4.88
N ILE A 42 13.38 -3.48 -6.11
CA ILE A 42 12.94 -4.63 -6.91
C ILE A 42 13.75 -4.67 -8.21
N ILE A 43 14.23 -5.85 -8.59
CA ILE A 43 14.84 -6.03 -9.91
C ILE A 43 13.75 -6.50 -10.89
N LEU A 44 13.48 -5.69 -11.91
CA LEU A 44 12.55 -6.00 -12.99
C LEU A 44 13.28 -5.85 -14.32
N GLU A 45 13.35 -6.93 -15.10
CA GLU A 45 14.02 -6.93 -16.42
C GLU A 45 15.47 -6.41 -16.39
N GLY A 46 16.20 -6.70 -15.30
CA GLY A 46 17.58 -6.24 -15.11
C GLY A 46 17.71 -4.79 -14.60
N MET A 47 16.61 -4.06 -14.47
CA MET A 47 16.60 -2.72 -13.89
C MET A 47 16.26 -2.75 -12.40
N LEU A 48 16.99 -1.96 -11.62
CA LEU A 48 16.69 -1.73 -10.21
C LEU A 48 15.61 -0.66 -10.09
N ILE A 49 14.42 -1.06 -9.63
CA ILE A 49 13.30 -0.18 -9.32
C ILE A 49 13.36 0.17 -7.83
N ASN A 50 13.54 1.46 -7.56
CA ASN A 50 13.43 1.99 -6.20
C ASN A 50 11.97 2.03 -5.76
N ILE A 51 11.73 1.60 -4.52
CA ILE A 51 10.39 1.55 -3.95
C ILE A 51 10.22 2.74 -3.00
N SER A 52 9.12 3.46 -3.18
CA SER A 52 8.77 4.57 -2.31
C SER A 52 7.93 4.08 -1.14
N SER A 53 8.28 4.55 0.07
CA SER A 53 7.54 4.28 1.32
C SER A 53 6.12 4.86 1.29
N GLN A 54 5.93 5.91 0.50
CA GLN A 54 4.69 6.67 0.36
C GLN A 54 4.33 6.81 -1.13
N ASN A 55 3.06 7.12 -1.40
CA ASN A 55 2.60 7.38 -2.76
C ASN A 55 3.22 8.71 -3.26
N LEU A 56 4.00 8.64 -4.33
CA LEU A 56 4.69 9.79 -4.92
C LEU A 56 3.75 10.84 -5.52
N PHE A 57 2.48 10.49 -5.74
CA PHE A 57 1.45 11.39 -6.26
C PHE A 57 0.56 11.97 -5.15
N LEU A 58 0.93 11.79 -3.88
CA LEU A 58 0.31 12.56 -2.81
C LEU A 58 0.64 14.03 -3.03
N VAL A 59 -0.40 14.85 -3.15
CA VAL A 59 -0.22 16.30 -3.25
C VAL A 59 0.17 16.76 -1.86
N ILE A 60 1.40 17.24 -1.72
CA ILE A 60 1.86 17.90 -0.50
C ILE A 60 1.45 19.37 -0.62
N GLY A 61 0.76 19.89 0.40
CA GLY A 61 0.35 21.29 0.48
C GLY A 61 1.56 22.22 0.62
N GLY A 62 1.33 23.53 0.47
CA GLY A 62 2.38 24.55 0.67
C GLY A 62 2.93 24.62 2.09
N ASP A 63 2.26 23.97 3.04
CA ASP A 63 2.64 23.79 4.45
C ASP A 63 3.50 22.54 4.70
N GLY A 64 3.75 21.72 3.68
CA GLY A 64 4.50 20.48 3.81
C GLY A 64 3.67 19.29 4.31
N GLU A 65 2.36 19.47 4.54
CA GLU A 65 1.45 18.42 4.97
C GLU A 65 0.80 17.72 3.77
N GLU A 66 0.44 16.45 3.93
CA GLU A 66 -0.29 15.70 2.90
C GLU A 66 -1.70 16.30 2.74
N ILE A 67 -2.07 16.74 1.54
CA ILE A 67 -3.45 17.15 1.25
C ILE A 67 -4.33 15.90 1.40
N PRO A 68 -5.32 15.90 2.31
CA PRO A 68 -6.08 14.70 2.64
C PRO A 68 -6.76 14.07 1.43
N SER A 69 -6.49 12.79 1.18
CA SER A 69 -7.26 11.98 0.23
C SER A 69 -8.72 11.92 0.69
N THR A 70 -9.65 12.26 -0.21
CA THR A 70 -11.10 12.11 0.05
C THR A 70 -11.58 10.65 0.00
N LYS A 71 -10.70 9.70 -0.32
CA LYS A 71 -11.01 8.27 -0.43
C LYS A 71 -10.25 7.46 0.62
N LEU A 72 -11.00 6.64 1.36
CA LEU A 72 -10.51 5.65 2.31
C LEU A 72 -10.76 4.25 1.73
N THR A 73 -9.81 3.33 1.92
CA THR A 73 -9.98 1.90 1.56
C THR A 73 -9.95 1.09 2.84
N LEU A 74 -11.01 0.31 3.09
CA LEU A 74 -11.11 -0.60 4.23
C LEU A 74 -10.81 -2.02 3.75
N SER A 75 -10.00 -2.76 4.51
CA SER A 75 -9.61 -4.15 4.23
C SER A 75 -10.00 -5.05 5.40
N ASP A 76 -10.10 -6.36 5.16
CA ASP A 76 -10.42 -7.39 6.17
C ASP A 76 -11.78 -7.21 6.88
N LEU A 77 -12.74 -6.57 6.20
CA LEU A 77 -14.12 -6.50 6.67
C LEU A 77 -14.82 -7.86 6.45
N PRO A 78 -15.45 -8.44 7.49
CA PRO A 78 -16.30 -9.62 7.31
C PRO A 78 -17.42 -9.32 6.30
N LEU A 79 -17.75 -10.30 5.44
CA LEU A 79 -18.81 -10.17 4.43
C LEU A 79 -20.20 -9.90 5.04
N SER A 80 -20.37 -10.17 6.34
CA SER A 80 -21.59 -9.90 7.08
C SER A 80 -21.77 -8.43 7.47
N VAL A 81 -20.75 -7.58 7.27
CA VAL A 81 -20.83 -6.16 7.60
C VAL A 81 -21.54 -5.42 6.47
N ALA A 82 -22.67 -4.80 6.81
CA ALA A 82 -23.42 -3.97 5.89
C ALA A 82 -22.82 -2.55 5.78
N ASN A 83 -23.06 -1.90 4.65
CA ASN A 83 -22.48 -0.58 4.34
C ASN A 83 -22.92 0.50 5.35
N ASP A 84 -24.15 0.44 5.84
CA ASP A 84 -24.71 1.33 6.86
C ASP A 84 -23.90 1.31 8.18
N THR A 85 -23.38 0.14 8.54
CA THR A 85 -22.57 -0.10 9.72
C THR A 85 -21.19 0.55 9.55
N VAL A 86 -20.62 0.44 8.35
CA VAL A 86 -19.35 1.10 7.98
C VAL A 86 -19.51 2.62 8.01
N GLU A 87 -20.57 3.15 7.41
CA GLU A 87 -20.85 4.59 7.40
C GLU A 87 -21.01 5.13 8.82
N THR A 88 -21.80 4.46 9.66
CA THR A 88 -22.01 4.87 11.06
C THR A 88 -20.71 4.85 11.87
N ALA A 89 -19.85 3.86 11.64
CA ALA A 89 -18.56 3.76 12.32
C ALA A 89 -17.58 4.88 11.92
N LEU A 90 -17.60 5.29 10.65
CA LEU A 90 -16.71 6.33 10.13
C LEU A 90 -17.20 7.76 10.42
N VAL A 91 -18.52 7.98 10.49
CA VAL A 91 -19.12 9.31 10.65
C VAL A 91 -19.21 9.75 12.11
N LYS A 92 -18.91 8.88 13.08
CA LYS A 92 -18.99 9.22 14.51
C LYS A 92 -17.96 10.30 14.87
N LYS A 93 -18.41 11.56 14.80
CA LYS A 93 -17.69 12.76 15.26
C LYS A 93 -17.28 12.58 16.72
N ALA A 94 -15.99 12.84 16.98
CA ALA A 94 -15.50 13.24 18.30
C ALA A 94 -16.11 14.59 18.70
#